data_AF-A0A9N8YPW3-F1
#
_entry.id   AF-A0A9N8YPW3-F1
#
_cell.length_a   1.000
_cell.length_b   1.000
_cell.length_c   1.000
_cell.angle_alpha   90.00
_cell.angle_beta   90.00
_cell.angle_gamma   90.00
#
_symmetry.space_group_name_H-M   'P 1'
#
loop_
_entity.id
_entity.type
_entity.pdbx_description
1 polymer ?
#
loop_
_entity_poly.entity_id
_entity_poly.type
_entity_poly.pdbx_seq_one_letter_code
_entity_poly.pdbx_strand_id
1 'polypeptide(L)'
;MKFYSKAEKSSLAFYLNECGFESKLDMPFNCMFKYYKNALKKADATIAEQIREIAEYCIIDALSCQQLMIKRNVINEYREVASIAFISLSDAHYFAIGMKVSNLLSVYVFSPIKGLENRRPVTGLDFASLYPSLSMTYNLSPDKIILSRKHAESLRDSGKTFYKINFKFNGNNVLAWSIKYNNIPEEKGLYANVLEYLYRCKGCAQRDCKGYFADRS
;
A
#
# COMPACT_ATOMS: atom_id res chain seq x y z
N MET A 1 2.43 -10.79 20.32
CA MET A 1 2.97 -11.47 19.12
C MET A 1 3.51 -10.36 18.21
N LYS A 2 4.83 -10.24 18.07
CA LYS A 2 5.46 -9.22 17.19
C LYS A 2 5.34 -9.74 15.76
N PHE A 3 4.49 -9.11 14.94
CA PHE A 3 4.20 -9.53 13.56
C PHE A 3 5.24 -9.10 12.52
N TYR A 4 6.36 -8.50 12.96
CA TYR A 4 7.47 -8.17 12.09
C TYR A 4 8.73 -8.84 12.66
N SER A 5 9.40 -9.65 11.84
CA SER A 5 10.75 -10.10 12.14
C SER A 5 11.63 -8.86 12.32
N LYS A 6 12.14 -8.62 13.53
CA LYS A 6 13.24 -7.68 13.73
C LYS A 6 14.52 -8.30 13.17
N ALA A 7 14.64 -8.36 11.85
CA ALA A 7 15.85 -8.72 11.13
C ALA A 7 15.72 -8.42 9.64
N GLU A 8 15.38 -7.20 9.24
CA GLU A 8 15.43 -6.82 7.82
C GLU A 8 16.68 -5.98 7.59
N LYS A 9 17.68 -6.61 6.98
CA LYS A 9 18.89 -5.93 6.52
C LYS A 9 18.44 -4.88 5.50
N SER A 10 18.78 -3.62 5.71
CA SER A 10 18.42 -2.51 4.80
C SER A 10 19.57 -2.09 3.87
N SER A 11 20.61 -2.91 3.77
CA SER A 11 21.79 -2.58 2.96
C SER A 11 21.51 -2.76 1.47
N LEU A 12 22.16 -1.94 0.64
CA LEU A 12 22.08 -2.05 -0.82
C LEU A 12 22.43 -3.47 -1.30
N ALA A 13 23.49 -4.06 -0.73
CA ALA A 13 23.93 -5.41 -1.06
C ALA A 13 22.84 -6.47 -0.78
N PHE A 14 22.04 -6.30 0.28
CA PHE A 14 20.93 -7.19 0.56
C PHE A 14 19.88 -7.14 -0.56
N TYR A 15 19.44 -5.94 -0.95
CA TYR A 15 18.43 -5.79 -2.01
C TYR A 15 18.93 -6.20 -3.40
N LEU A 16 20.22 -6.01 -3.69
CA LEU A 16 20.83 -6.51 -4.93
C LEU A 16 20.77 -8.04 -5.02
N ASN A 17 21.16 -8.72 -3.95
CA ASN A 17 21.10 -10.17 -3.86
C ASN A 17 19.65 -10.67 -3.98
N GLU A 18 18.68 -10.02 -3.31
CA GLU A 18 17.25 -10.38 -3.45
C GLU A 18 16.75 -10.24 -4.89
N CYS A 19 17.26 -9.27 -5.64
CA CYS A 19 16.86 -9.05 -7.03
C CYS A 19 17.64 -9.90 -8.05
N GLY A 20 18.56 -10.75 -7.57
CA GLY A 20 19.40 -11.62 -8.41
C GLY A 20 20.55 -10.91 -9.12
N PHE A 21 20.96 -9.73 -8.64
CA PHE A 21 22.17 -9.05 -9.13
C PHE A 21 23.41 -9.57 -8.40
N GLU A 22 24.57 -9.48 -9.06
CA GLU A 22 25.85 -9.86 -8.44
C GLU A 22 26.14 -8.98 -7.21
N SER A 23 26.66 -9.61 -6.16
CA SER A 23 26.95 -8.92 -4.91
C SER A 23 28.10 -7.93 -5.11
N LYS A 24 27.80 -6.67 -4.80
CA LYS A 24 28.73 -5.54 -4.76
C LYS A 24 30.04 -5.85 -3.98
N LEU A 25 31.17 -5.33 -4.47
CA LEU A 25 32.40 -5.16 -3.68
C LEU A 25 32.19 -4.05 -2.62
N ASP A 26 32.17 -4.41 -1.35
CA ASP A 26 31.99 -3.42 -0.27
C ASP A 26 33.36 -2.81 0.12
N MET A 27 33.52 -1.50 -0.08
CA MET A 27 34.73 -0.77 0.31
C MET A 27 34.54 -0.21 1.72
N PRO A 28 35.32 -0.64 2.73
CA PRO A 28 35.21 -0.09 4.07
C PRO A 28 35.52 1.42 4.07
N PHE A 29 34.70 2.21 4.76
CA PHE A 29 34.87 3.68 4.82
C PHE A 29 36.26 4.12 5.28
N ASN A 30 36.89 3.36 6.19
CA ASN A 30 38.25 3.61 6.66
C ASN A 30 39.27 3.56 5.51
N CYS A 31 39.11 2.63 4.57
CA CYS A 31 39.98 2.49 3.40
C CYS A 31 39.80 3.67 2.45
N MET A 32 38.54 4.03 2.17
CA MET A 32 38.22 5.19 1.33
C MET A 32 38.83 6.49 1.87
N PHE A 33 38.66 6.77 3.17
CA PHE A 33 39.26 7.96 3.79
C PHE A 33 40.79 7.96 3.78
N LYS A 34 41.41 6.78 3.90
CA LYS A 34 42.87 6.64 3.79
C LYS A 34 43.36 7.02 2.40
N TYR A 35 42.71 6.54 1.35
CA TYR A 35 43.06 6.84 -0.03
C TYR A 35 42.91 8.34 -0.34
N TYR A 36 41.81 8.97 0.09
CA TYR A 36 41.65 10.42 -0.05
C TYR A 36 42.74 11.21 0.70
N LYS A 37 43.08 10.82 1.95
CA LYS A 37 44.16 11.47 2.71
C LYS A 37 45.52 11.32 2.03
N ASN A 38 45.78 10.20 1.37
CA ASN A 38 47.02 9.99 0.62
C ASN A 38 47.07 10.87 -0.63
N ALA A 39 45.95 10.97 -1.36
CA ALA A 39 45.83 11.79 -2.56
C ALA A 39 46.05 13.29 -2.32
N LEU A 40 45.71 13.78 -1.12
CA LEU A 40 45.97 15.16 -0.74
C LEU A 40 47.45 15.46 -0.46
N LYS A 41 48.26 14.44 -0.12
CA LYS A 41 49.65 14.63 0.30
C LYS A 41 50.61 14.65 -0.88
N LYS A 42 50.43 13.74 -1.85
CA LYS A 42 51.31 13.58 -3.01
C LYS A 42 50.53 13.02 -4.20
N ALA A 43 50.99 13.36 -5.40
CA ALA A 43 50.55 12.73 -6.64
C ALA A 43 51.55 11.64 -7.03
N ASP A 44 51.12 10.39 -7.01
CA ASP A 44 51.89 9.22 -7.43
C ASP A 44 50.95 8.26 -8.22
N ALA A 45 51.51 7.43 -9.08
CA ALA A 45 50.76 6.47 -9.89
C ALA A 45 49.94 5.50 -9.01
N THR A 46 50.50 5.08 -7.87
CA THR A 46 49.81 4.21 -6.90
C THR A 46 48.59 4.88 -6.24
N ILE A 47 48.65 6.19 -6.05
CA ILE A 47 47.57 7.00 -5.48
C ILE A 47 46.49 7.24 -6.52
N ALA A 48 46.87 7.45 -7.78
CA ALA A 48 45.92 7.55 -8.89
C ALA A 48 45.07 6.28 -9.01
N GLU A 49 45.68 5.10 -8.85
CA GLU A 49 44.98 3.83 -8.82
C GLU A 49 43.98 3.72 -7.66
N GLN A 50 44.38 4.11 -6.45
CA GLN A 50 43.49 4.14 -5.28
C GLN A 50 42.27 5.05 -5.46
N ILE A 51 42.45 6.20 -6.12
CA ILE A 51 41.35 7.11 -6.43
C ILE A 51 40.46 6.52 -7.55
N ARG A 52 41.03 5.82 -8.52
CA ARG A 52 40.27 5.08 -9.53
C ARG A 52 39.37 4.02 -8.90
N GLU A 53 39.90 3.21 -7.98
CA GLU A 53 39.10 2.21 -7.24
C GLU A 53 37.90 2.85 -6.51
N ILE A 54 38.09 4.01 -5.90
CA ILE A 54 37.00 4.77 -5.26
C ILE A 54 35.97 5.22 -6.29
N ALA A 55 36.41 5.75 -7.43
CA ALA A 55 35.51 6.22 -8.48
C ALA A 55 34.68 5.05 -9.05
N GLU A 56 35.30 3.91 -9.31
CA GLU A 56 34.63 2.69 -9.77
C GLU A 56 33.59 2.20 -8.75
N TYR A 57 33.94 2.15 -7.47
CA TYR A 57 33.01 1.82 -6.39
C TYR A 57 31.78 2.75 -6.37
N CYS A 58 31.99 4.06 -6.46
CA CYS A 58 30.89 5.04 -6.48
C CYS A 58 29.99 4.89 -7.72
N ILE A 59 30.58 4.61 -8.88
CA ILE A 59 29.84 4.37 -10.13
C ILE A 59 28.97 3.11 -10.00
N ILE A 60 29.54 2.02 -9.49
CA ILE A 60 28.82 0.76 -9.27
C ILE A 60 27.63 0.98 -8.31
N ASP A 61 27.81 1.77 -7.25
CA ASP A 61 26.75 2.08 -6.29
C ASP A 61 25.60 2.88 -6.90
N ALA A 62 25.93 3.92 -7.67
CA ALA A 62 24.93 4.73 -8.36
C ALA A 62 24.15 3.88 -9.38
N LEU A 63 24.84 3.05 -10.17
CA LEU A 63 24.22 2.19 -11.18
C LEU A 63 23.35 1.11 -10.53
N SER A 64 23.84 0.49 -9.46
CA SER A 64 23.11 -0.54 -8.69
C SER A 64 21.76 -0.01 -8.18
N CYS A 65 21.73 1.21 -7.64
CA CYS A 65 20.49 1.86 -7.22
C CYS A 65 19.50 2.04 -8.38
N GLN A 66 19.98 2.46 -9.55
CA GLN A 66 19.14 2.63 -10.74
C GLN A 66 18.59 1.29 -11.26
N GLN A 67 19.43 0.26 -11.31
CA GLN A 67 19.01 -1.09 -11.71
C GLN A 67 17.93 -1.65 -10.79
N LEU A 68 18.05 -1.45 -9.48
CA LEU A 68 17.01 -1.82 -8.52
C LEU A 68 15.69 -1.09 -8.77
N MET A 69 15.75 0.22 -9.00
CA MET A 69 14.57 1.04 -9.28
C MET A 69 13.82 0.56 -10.54
N ILE A 70 14.56 0.19 -11.59
CA ILE A 70 13.99 -0.38 -12.82
C ILE A 70 13.41 -1.77 -12.55
N LYS A 71 14.17 -2.65 -11.89
CA LYS A 71 13.77 -4.04 -11.61
C LYS A 71 12.51 -4.13 -10.77
N ARG A 72 12.37 -3.24 -9.78
CA ARG A 72 11.20 -3.14 -8.89
C ARG A 72 10.09 -2.26 -9.47
N ASN A 73 10.26 -1.71 -10.67
CA ASN A 73 9.25 -0.91 -11.37
C ASN A 73 8.70 0.28 -10.55
N VAL A 74 9.51 0.82 -9.64
CA VAL A 74 9.08 1.71 -8.56
C VAL A 74 8.40 2.98 -9.09
N ILE A 75 8.97 3.58 -10.14
CA ILE A 75 8.43 4.81 -10.73
C ILE A 75 7.04 4.56 -11.31
N ASN A 76 6.84 3.46 -12.03
CA ASN A 76 5.56 3.17 -12.66
C ASN A 76 4.50 2.86 -11.60
N GLU A 77 4.84 2.15 -10.52
CA GLU A 77 3.92 1.95 -9.40
C GLU A 77 3.45 3.28 -8.79
N TYR A 78 4.36 4.21 -8.51
CA TYR A 78 3.98 5.52 -7.99
C TYR A 78 3.19 6.36 -8.99
N ARG A 79 3.47 6.24 -10.30
CA ARG A 79 2.70 6.92 -11.35
C ARG A 79 1.26 6.44 -11.40
N GLU A 80 1.02 5.14 -11.33
CA GLU A 80 -0.33 4.59 -11.28
C GLU A 80 -1.08 5.06 -10.02
N VAL A 81 -0.42 5.03 -8.86
CA VAL A 81 -1.02 5.53 -7.62
C VAL A 81 -1.33 7.02 -7.69
N ALA A 82 -0.43 7.83 -8.25
CA ALA A 82 -0.64 9.25 -8.46
C ALA A 82 -1.83 9.53 -9.41
N SER A 83 -1.94 8.75 -10.49
CA SER A 83 -3.05 8.86 -11.45
C SER A 83 -4.39 8.47 -10.82
N ILE A 84 -4.44 7.40 -10.03
CA ILE A 84 -5.67 6.93 -9.36
C ILE A 84 -6.11 7.90 -8.26
N ALA A 85 -5.17 8.44 -7.49
CA ALA A 85 -5.46 9.33 -6.37
C ALA A 85 -5.53 10.81 -6.75
N PHE A 86 -5.27 11.16 -8.02
CA PHE A 86 -5.23 12.54 -8.52
C PHE A 86 -4.28 13.45 -7.73
N ILE A 87 -3.10 12.94 -7.37
CA ILE A 87 -2.05 13.67 -6.65
C ILE A 87 -0.79 13.78 -7.49
N SER A 88 0.13 14.65 -7.08
CA SER A 88 1.44 14.73 -7.72
C SER A 88 2.23 13.43 -7.49
N LEU A 89 3.14 13.11 -8.42
CA LEU A 89 4.05 11.97 -8.26
C LEU A 89 4.93 12.13 -7.00
N SER A 90 5.33 13.36 -6.67
CA SER A 90 6.05 13.66 -5.43
C SER A 90 5.22 13.34 -4.21
N ASP A 91 3.93 13.71 -4.18
CA ASP A 91 3.08 13.42 -3.03
C ASP A 91 2.83 11.92 -2.89
N ALA A 92 2.71 11.20 -4.01
CA ALA A 92 2.56 9.76 -4.01
C ALA A 92 3.76 9.04 -3.39
N HIS A 93 4.97 9.61 -3.56
CA HIS A 93 6.24 9.07 -3.08
C HIS A 93 6.56 9.47 -1.62
N TYR A 94 6.43 10.76 -1.28
CA TYR A 94 6.85 11.26 0.03
C TYR A 94 5.80 11.09 1.13
N PHE A 95 4.51 11.09 0.77
CA PHE A 95 3.44 11.07 1.76
C PHE A 95 2.77 9.70 1.91
N ALA A 96 2.40 9.41 3.16
CA ALA A 96 1.72 8.17 3.52
C ALA A 96 0.31 8.07 2.92
N ILE A 97 -0.23 6.85 2.93
CA ILE A 97 -1.57 6.53 2.40
C ILE A 97 -2.66 7.38 3.08
N GLY A 98 -2.45 7.85 4.31
CA GLY A 98 -3.40 8.73 5.01
C GLY A 98 -3.68 10.06 4.30
N MET A 99 -2.77 10.54 3.43
CA MET A 99 -3.02 11.69 2.55
C MET A 99 -3.85 11.34 1.31
N LYS A 100 -3.95 10.06 0.96
CA LYS A 100 -4.76 9.54 -0.15
C LYS A 100 -6.18 9.21 0.34
N VAL A 101 -6.30 8.53 1.48
CA VAL A 101 -7.56 8.20 2.14
C VAL A 101 -7.34 8.08 3.65
N SER A 102 -8.11 8.82 4.45
CA SER A 102 -8.19 8.64 5.90
C SER A 102 -9.36 7.72 6.25
N ASN A 103 -9.12 6.65 7.01
CA ASN A 103 -10.18 5.75 7.46
C ASN A 103 -10.01 5.37 8.93
N LEU A 104 -11.12 5.28 9.65
CA LEU A 104 -11.18 4.85 11.05
C LEU A 104 -11.82 3.46 11.08
N LEU A 105 -11.01 2.40 11.08
CA LEU A 105 -11.52 1.02 11.06
C LEU A 105 -11.49 0.39 12.45
N SER A 106 -12.55 -0.37 12.76
CA SER A 106 -12.61 -1.29 13.89
C SER A 106 -12.83 -2.70 13.34
N VAL A 107 -12.10 -3.68 13.88
CA VAL A 107 -12.12 -5.08 13.44
C VAL A 107 -12.51 -5.95 14.63
N TYR A 108 -13.37 -6.94 14.38
CA TYR A 108 -13.68 -7.98 15.35
C TYR A 108 -12.89 -9.25 14.99
N VAL A 109 -12.13 -9.79 15.94
CA VAL A 109 -11.27 -10.97 15.74
C VAL A 109 -11.71 -12.07 16.70
N PHE A 110 -12.10 -13.22 16.14
CA PHE A 110 -12.33 -14.42 16.95
C PHE A 110 -11.02 -14.95 17.51
N SER A 111 -11.06 -15.40 18.76
CA SER A 111 -9.88 -16.03 19.37
C SER A 111 -9.61 -17.39 18.69
N PRO A 112 -8.40 -17.62 18.15
CA PRO A 112 -8.11 -18.87 17.45
C PRO A 112 -8.03 -20.04 18.43
N ILE A 113 -8.63 -21.17 18.06
CA ILE A 113 -8.39 -22.45 18.72
C ILE A 113 -7.04 -22.96 18.23
N LYS A 114 -6.09 -23.10 19.15
CA LYS A 114 -4.72 -23.55 18.82
C LYS A 114 -4.65 -25.06 18.89
N GLY A 115 -4.14 -25.70 17.84
CA GLY A 115 -3.97 -27.14 17.78
C GLY A 115 -3.57 -27.58 16.37
N LEU A 116 -3.10 -28.82 16.24
CA LEU A 116 -2.81 -29.44 14.97
C LEU A 116 -4.05 -30.24 14.52
N GLU A 117 -4.72 -29.75 13.47
CA GLU A 117 -5.92 -30.39 12.93
C GLU A 117 -5.54 -31.29 11.74
N ASN A 118 -5.31 -32.58 12.00
CA ASN A 118 -4.91 -33.57 10.97
C ASN A 118 -6.05 -34.51 10.56
N ARG A 119 -7.24 -34.39 11.16
CA ARG A 119 -8.34 -35.34 10.95
C ARG A 119 -9.25 -34.94 9.81
N ARG A 120 -9.31 -33.66 9.46
CA ARG A 120 -10.23 -33.11 8.47
C ARG A 120 -9.59 -31.92 7.75
N PRO A 121 -9.87 -31.74 6.44
CA PRO A 121 -9.42 -30.55 5.73
C PRO A 121 -10.08 -29.30 6.31
N VAL A 122 -9.30 -28.23 6.45
CA VAL A 122 -9.76 -26.91 6.90
C VAL A 122 -9.88 -25.99 5.68
N THR A 123 -11.08 -25.51 5.40
CA THR A 123 -11.34 -24.58 4.29
C THR A 123 -11.15 -23.13 4.74
N GLY A 124 -10.31 -22.38 4.03
CA GLY A 124 -10.15 -20.94 4.22
C GLY A 124 -11.16 -20.16 3.39
N LEU A 125 -12.22 -19.64 4.02
CA LEU A 125 -13.16 -18.73 3.38
C LEU A 125 -12.74 -17.29 3.65
N ASP A 126 -12.64 -16.48 2.59
CA ASP A 126 -12.34 -15.05 2.69
C ASP A 126 -13.29 -14.23 1.82
N PHE A 127 -13.56 -13.00 2.24
CA PHE A 127 -14.40 -12.06 1.49
C PHE A 127 -13.53 -11.18 0.60
N ALA A 128 -13.84 -11.15 -0.70
CA ALA A 128 -13.20 -10.24 -1.62
C ALA A 128 -13.56 -8.78 -1.28
N SER A 129 -12.63 -8.07 -0.63
CA SER A 129 -12.77 -6.65 -0.29
C SER A 129 -14.04 -6.36 0.54
N LEU A 130 -14.15 -7.02 1.70
CA LEU A 130 -15.30 -6.93 2.62
C LEU A 130 -15.77 -5.49 2.89
N TYR A 131 -14.89 -4.62 3.39
CA TYR A 131 -15.27 -3.25 3.78
C TYR A 131 -15.76 -2.41 2.60
N PRO A 132 -15.02 -2.30 1.47
CA PRO A 132 -15.55 -1.63 0.29
C PRO A 132 -16.90 -2.17 -0.17
N SER A 133 -17.10 -3.50 -0.16
CA SER A 133 -18.36 -4.13 -0.54
C SER A 133 -19.52 -3.71 0.35
N LEU A 134 -19.30 -3.67 1.67
CA LEU A 134 -20.30 -3.19 2.63
C LEU A 134 -20.60 -1.70 2.43
N SER A 135 -19.57 -0.87 2.25
CA SER A 135 -19.74 0.56 1.99
C SER A 135 -20.56 0.84 0.74
N MET A 136 -20.32 0.12 -0.35
CA MET A 136 -21.12 0.26 -1.57
C MET A 136 -22.55 -0.28 -1.41
N THR A 137 -22.72 -1.44 -0.77
CA THR A 137 -24.02 -2.10 -0.64
C THR A 137 -24.98 -1.30 0.23
N TYR A 138 -24.50 -0.81 1.38
CA TYR A 138 -25.30 -0.06 2.35
C TYR A 138 -25.17 1.46 2.19
N ASN A 139 -24.54 1.91 1.11
CA ASN A 139 -24.33 3.34 0.80
C ASN A 139 -23.66 4.11 1.96
N LEU A 140 -22.69 3.49 2.63
CA LEU A 140 -22.01 4.06 3.80
C LEU A 140 -21.05 5.16 3.36
N SER A 141 -21.60 6.35 3.19
CA SER A 141 -20.90 7.54 2.76
C SER A 141 -21.30 8.72 3.65
N PRO A 142 -20.37 9.62 4.03
CA PRO A 142 -20.68 10.75 4.92
C PRO A 142 -21.84 11.62 4.45
N ASP A 143 -22.01 11.78 3.13
CA ASP A 143 -23.10 12.54 2.49
C ASP A 143 -24.46 11.82 2.52
N LYS A 144 -24.49 10.52 2.83
CA LYS A 144 -25.71 9.69 2.87
C LYS A 144 -26.04 9.17 4.26
N ILE A 145 -25.17 9.40 5.24
CA ILE A 145 -25.39 9.04 6.65
C ILE A 145 -26.11 10.18 7.37
N ILE A 146 -27.21 9.83 8.03
CA ILE A 146 -28.02 10.72 8.86
C ILE A 146 -27.86 10.28 10.31
N LEU A 147 -27.44 11.20 11.17
CA LEU A 147 -27.29 10.97 12.61
C LEU A 147 -28.50 11.48 13.42
N SER A 148 -29.24 12.45 12.88
CA SER A 148 -30.39 13.06 13.55
C SER A 148 -31.68 12.30 13.27
N ARG A 149 -32.35 11.82 14.32
CA ARG A 149 -33.66 11.15 14.21
C ARG A 149 -34.71 12.04 13.54
N LYS A 150 -34.79 13.32 13.92
CA LYS A 150 -35.76 14.27 13.36
C LYS A 150 -35.58 14.43 11.85
N HIS A 151 -34.32 14.47 11.40
CA HIS A 151 -34.02 14.58 9.97
C HIS A 151 -34.36 13.30 9.21
N ALA A 152 -34.07 12.13 9.81
CA ALA A 152 -34.45 10.84 9.24
C ALA A 152 -35.98 10.67 9.13
N GLU A 153 -36.74 11.17 10.11
CA GLU A 153 -38.21 11.17 10.08
C GLU A 153 -38.74 12.06 8.95
N SER A 154 -38.27 13.30 8.85
CA SER A 154 -38.67 14.22 7.77
C SER A 154 -38.38 13.66 6.38
N LEU A 155 -37.24 13.00 6.18
CA LEU A 155 -36.91 12.37 4.89
C LEU A 155 -37.69 11.07 4.65
N ARG A 156 -38.14 10.38 5.70
CA ARG A 156 -39.05 9.25 5.56
C ARG A 156 -40.42 9.71 5.07
N ASP A 157 -40.88 10.86 5.57
CA ASP A 157 -42.15 11.45 5.16
C ASP A 157 -42.11 11.94 3.70
N SER A 158 -40.92 12.28 3.17
CA SER A 158 -40.70 12.56 1.74
C SER A 158 -40.53 11.31 0.87
N GLY A 159 -40.71 10.11 1.42
CA GLY A 159 -40.70 8.84 0.69
C GLY A 159 -39.34 8.18 0.53
N LYS A 160 -38.28 8.68 1.19
CA LYS A 160 -36.96 8.03 1.15
C LYS A 160 -36.92 6.79 2.06
N THR A 161 -36.12 5.81 1.66
CA THR A 161 -35.92 4.56 2.41
C THR A 161 -34.49 4.50 2.95
N PHE A 162 -34.32 3.85 4.11
CA PHE A 162 -33.03 3.84 4.83
C PHE A 162 -32.64 2.46 5.34
N TYR A 163 -31.35 2.25 5.53
CA TYR A 163 -30.80 1.22 6.41
C TYR A 163 -30.60 1.81 7.80
N LYS A 164 -31.19 1.18 8.82
CA LYS A 164 -30.97 1.57 10.22
C LYS A 164 -29.69 0.90 10.72
N ILE A 165 -28.78 1.70 11.23
CA ILE A 165 -27.51 1.26 11.84
C ILE A 165 -27.65 1.47 13.34
N ASN A 166 -27.56 0.39 14.12
CA ASN A 166 -27.66 0.45 15.57
C ASN A 166 -26.71 -0.56 16.21
N PHE A 167 -25.64 -0.07 16.83
CA PHE A 167 -24.67 -0.93 17.51
C PHE A 167 -23.98 -0.18 18.65
N LYS A 168 -23.33 -0.92 19.55
CA LYS A 168 -22.49 -0.34 20.61
C LYS A 168 -21.05 -0.21 20.15
N PHE A 169 -20.45 0.96 20.31
CA PHE A 169 -19.04 1.23 20.02
C PHE A 169 -18.39 1.96 21.18
N ASN A 170 -17.29 1.42 21.73
CA ASN A 170 -16.61 1.97 22.91
C ASN A 170 -17.55 2.31 24.08
N GLY A 171 -18.55 1.45 24.33
CA GLY A 171 -19.56 1.66 25.38
C GLY A 171 -20.71 2.60 25.01
N ASN A 172 -20.62 3.33 23.89
CA ASN A 172 -21.64 4.25 23.42
C ASN A 172 -22.58 3.58 22.41
N ASN A 173 -23.88 3.85 22.51
CA ASN A 173 -24.82 3.43 21.47
C ASN A 173 -24.69 4.36 20.26
N VAL A 174 -24.32 3.80 19.12
CA VAL A 174 -24.29 4.48 17.83
C VAL A 174 -25.58 4.16 17.09
N LEU A 175 -26.38 5.19 16.83
CA LEU A 175 -27.59 5.12 16.02
C LEU A 175 -27.43 6.04 14.82
N ALA A 176 -27.60 5.47 13.62
CA ALA A 176 -27.55 6.22 12.37
C ALA A 176 -28.50 5.61 11.34
N TRP A 177 -28.77 6.35 10.27
CA TRP A 177 -29.52 5.90 9.12
C TRP A 177 -28.73 6.18 7.85
N SER A 178 -28.64 5.20 6.95
CA SER A 178 -28.03 5.39 5.63
C SER A 178 -29.11 5.37 4.56
N ILE A 179 -29.11 6.34 3.65
CA ILE A 179 -30.09 6.42 2.54
C ILE A 179 -29.86 5.26 1.56
N LYS A 180 -30.91 4.51 1.23
CA LYS A 180 -30.84 3.49 0.18
C LYS A 180 -30.85 4.18 -1.19
N TYR A 181 -29.89 3.84 -2.05
CA TYR A 181 -29.83 4.42 -3.38
C TYR A 181 -30.68 3.68 -4.42
N ASN A 182 -31.11 2.43 -4.18
CA ASN A 182 -32.02 1.66 -5.06
C ASN A 182 -31.65 1.68 -6.55
N ASN A 183 -30.34 1.66 -6.88
CA ASN A 183 -29.81 1.81 -8.25
C ASN A 183 -30.11 3.14 -8.94
N ILE A 184 -30.53 4.16 -8.20
CA ILE A 184 -30.69 5.54 -8.67
C ILE A 184 -29.32 6.22 -8.54
N PRO A 185 -28.69 6.66 -9.65
CA PRO A 185 -27.35 7.25 -9.64
C PRO A 185 -27.23 8.48 -8.74
N GLU A 186 -28.26 9.32 -8.69
CA GLU A 186 -28.29 10.58 -7.91
C GLU A 186 -28.30 10.32 -6.38
N GLU A 187 -28.80 9.15 -5.99
CA GLU A 187 -28.85 8.74 -4.59
C GLU A 187 -27.58 8.01 -4.12
N LYS A 188 -26.70 7.67 -5.06
CA LYS A 188 -25.45 6.98 -4.77
C LYS A 188 -24.47 7.91 -4.10
N GLY A 189 -23.97 7.50 -2.94
CA GLY A 189 -23.04 8.29 -2.14
C GLY A 189 -21.67 8.41 -2.80
N LEU A 190 -20.95 9.47 -2.43
CA LEU A 190 -19.61 9.75 -2.97
C LEU A 190 -18.67 8.55 -2.82
N TYR A 191 -18.65 7.90 -1.65
CA TYR A 191 -17.77 6.76 -1.40
C TYR A 191 -18.12 5.58 -2.30
N ALA A 192 -19.40 5.32 -2.54
CA ALA A 192 -19.82 4.22 -3.41
C ALA A 192 -19.37 4.45 -4.86
N ASN A 193 -19.38 5.68 -5.34
CA ASN A 193 -18.86 6.04 -6.67
C ASN A 193 -17.35 5.86 -6.78
N VAL A 194 -16.59 6.38 -5.81
CA VAL A 194 -15.12 6.24 -5.78
C VAL A 194 -14.71 4.78 -5.67
N LEU A 195 -15.35 4.00 -4.78
CA LEU A 195 -15.05 2.59 -4.61
C LEU A 195 -15.36 1.78 -5.86
N GLU A 196 -16.46 2.05 -6.55
CA GLU A 196 -16.76 1.37 -7.82
C GLU A 196 -15.66 1.62 -8.87
N TYR A 197 -15.20 2.87 -8.99
CA TYR A 197 -14.07 3.20 -9.86
C TYR A 197 -12.82 2.41 -9.48
N LEU A 198 -12.44 2.38 -8.20
CA LEU A 198 -11.29 1.62 -7.71
C LEU A 198 -11.43 0.10 -7.94
N TYR A 199 -12.64 -0.45 -7.84
CA TYR A 199 -12.90 -1.86 -8.15
C TYR A 199 -12.62 -2.19 -9.61
N ARG A 200 -12.99 -1.29 -10.54
CA ARG A 200 -12.69 -1.47 -11.96
C ARG A 200 -11.18 -1.44 -12.20
N CYS A 201 -10.46 -0.49 -11.61
CA CYS A 201 -9.00 -0.42 -11.69
C CYS A 201 -8.33 -1.69 -11.16
N LYS A 202 -8.78 -2.19 -10.00
CA LYS A 202 -8.29 -3.45 -9.42
C LYS A 202 -8.52 -4.64 -10.35
N GLY A 203 -9.69 -4.71 -10.99
CA GLY A 203 -10.01 -5.78 -11.94
C GLY A 203 -9.13 -5.77 -13.19
N CYS A 204 -8.72 -4.59 -13.68
CA CYS A 204 -7.74 -4.47 -14.76
C CYS A 204 -6.36 -5.00 -14.31
N ALA A 205 -5.84 -4.48 -13.19
CA ALA A 205 -4.53 -4.89 -12.69
C ALA A 205 -4.42 -6.39 -12.40
N GLN A 206 -5.48 -7.02 -11.87
CA GLN A 206 -5.50 -8.47 -11.64
C GLN A 206 -5.48 -9.30 -12.93
N ARG A 207 -6.10 -8.80 -14.01
CA ARG A 207 -6.06 -9.45 -15.32
C ARG A 207 -4.67 -9.36 -15.92
N ASP A 208 -4.05 -8.18 -15.85
CA ASP A 208 -2.69 -7.97 -16.35
C ASP A 208 -1.71 -8.90 -15.64
N CYS A 209 -1.76 -8.98 -14.30
CA CYS A 209 -0.94 -9.91 -13.53
C CYS A 209 -1.13 -11.37 -13.97
N LYS A 210 -2.36 -11.82 -14.19
CA LYS A 210 -2.63 -13.20 -14.64
C LYS A 210 -2.08 -13.46 -16.04
N GLY A 211 -2.19 -12.50 -16.95
CA GLY A 211 -1.58 -12.59 -18.29
C GLY A 211 -0.06 -12.75 -18.22
N TYR A 212 0.61 -11.95 -17.40
CA TYR A 212 2.06 -12.04 -17.19
C TYR A 212 2.54 -13.41 -16.68
N PHE A 213 1.76 -14.09 -15.84
CA PHE A 213 2.12 -15.43 -15.35
C PHE A 213 1.82 -16.53 -16.37
N ALA A 214 0.78 -16.37 -17.20
CA ALA A 214 0.46 -17.32 -18.26
C ALA A 214 1.50 -17.32 -19.40
N ASP A 215 2.09 -16.15 -19.72
CA ASP A 215 3.12 -16.03 -20.75
C ASP A 215 4.51 -16.58 -20.32
N ARG A 216 4.69 -16.93 -19.04
CA ARG A 216 5.94 -17.48 -18.49
C ARG A 216 5.87 -18.95 -18.08
N SER A 217 4.72 -19.60 -18.27
CA SER A 217 4.47 -21.01 -17.94
C SER A 217 4.52 -21.92 -19.15
#